data_AF-A0A379TLU4-F1
#
_entry.id   AF-A0A379TLU4-F1
#
_cell.length_a   1.000
_cell.length_b   1.000
_cell.length_c   1.000
_cell.angle_alpha   90.00
_cell.angle_beta   90.00
_cell.angle_gamma   90.00
#
_symmetry.space_group_name_H-M   'P 1'
#
loop_
_entity.id
_entity.type
_entity.pdbx_description
1 polymer ?
#
loop_
_entity_poly.entity_id
_entity_poly.type
_entity_poly.pdbx_seq_one_letter_code
_entity_poly.pdbx_strand_id
1 'polypeptide(L)'
;MKIVIAPDSYKESLSALEVATAIEQGFREIWPDADYLKLPLADGGEGTVEAMVEATAGRIVHVDVTGPLGRRINAFYGLSGDARSAFIEMAAASGLEQVPPALRDPLKTTSWGTGELIRHALDAGVEHIIVGIGGSATNDGGAGMMQALGARLRDAQGNDIAQGGIGLETLASIDISGLDKRLSACRIDVACDVTNPLTGKEGASAVFGPQKRGDAGDD
;
A
#
# COMPACT_ATOMS: atom_id res chain seq x y z
N MET A 1 34.82 -16.22 -2.15
CA MET A 1 34.34 -14.83 -2.33
C MET A 1 32.86 -14.82 -2.00
N LYS A 2 32.36 -13.80 -1.30
CA LYS A 2 30.92 -13.66 -1.00
C LYS A 2 30.36 -12.48 -1.80
N ILE A 3 29.26 -12.71 -2.52
CA ILE A 3 28.63 -11.73 -3.41
C ILE A 3 27.18 -11.53 -2.97
N VAL A 4 26.84 -10.32 -2.56
CA VAL A 4 25.47 -9.94 -2.22
C VAL A 4 24.86 -9.28 -3.44
N ILE A 5 23.72 -9.80 -3.90
CA ILE A 5 22.98 -9.30 -5.05
C ILE A 5 21.67 -8.72 -4.52
N ALA A 6 21.62 -7.40 -4.40
CA ALA A 6 20.50 -6.67 -3.80
C ALA A 6 19.90 -5.62 -4.75
N PRO A 7 19.27 -6.03 -5.85
CA PRO A 7 18.64 -5.13 -6.82
C PRO A 7 17.23 -4.73 -6.39
N ASP A 8 16.72 -3.68 -7.05
CA ASP A 8 15.30 -3.34 -7.12
C ASP A 8 14.67 -3.97 -8.38
N SER A 9 13.35 -3.93 -8.47
CA SER A 9 12.58 -4.33 -9.66
C SER A 9 12.87 -3.44 -10.86
N TYR A 10 12.62 -3.99 -12.05
CA TYR A 10 12.51 -3.20 -13.27
C TYR A 10 11.02 -2.96 -13.49
N LYS A 11 10.54 -1.74 -13.18
CA LYS A 11 9.12 -1.37 -13.25
C LYS A 11 8.49 -1.80 -14.58
N GLU A 12 7.31 -2.44 -14.48
CA GLU A 12 6.57 -3.01 -15.62
C GLU A 12 7.33 -4.08 -16.43
N SER A 13 8.36 -4.72 -15.85
CA SER A 13 9.21 -5.70 -16.54
C SER A 13 9.56 -6.91 -15.68
N LEU A 14 10.54 -6.80 -14.77
CA LEU A 14 11.04 -7.90 -13.95
C LEU A 14 10.91 -7.57 -12.47
N SER A 15 10.49 -8.55 -11.66
CA SER A 15 10.56 -8.46 -10.21
C SER A 15 12.02 -8.36 -9.72
N ALA A 16 12.23 -7.83 -8.51
CA ALA A 16 13.56 -7.73 -7.91
C ALA A 16 14.25 -9.10 -7.80
N LEU A 17 13.51 -10.18 -7.53
CA LEU A 17 14.05 -11.53 -7.47
C LEU A 17 14.46 -12.06 -8.86
N GLU A 18 13.69 -11.77 -9.91
CA GLU A 18 14.05 -12.14 -11.28
C GLU A 18 15.32 -11.42 -11.72
N VAL A 19 15.44 -10.13 -11.42
CA VAL A 19 16.67 -9.36 -11.65
C VAL A 19 17.85 -9.98 -10.87
N ALA A 20 17.68 -10.27 -9.58
CA ALA A 20 18.73 -10.88 -8.76
C ALA A 20 19.16 -12.26 -9.29
N THR A 21 18.21 -13.05 -9.79
CA THR A 21 18.46 -14.37 -10.34
C THR A 21 19.19 -14.30 -11.67
N ALA A 22 18.83 -13.35 -12.55
CA ALA A 22 19.54 -13.12 -13.81
C ALA A 22 20.99 -12.65 -13.58
N ILE A 23 21.21 -11.76 -12.61
CA ILE A 23 22.54 -11.31 -12.21
C ILE A 23 23.37 -12.50 -11.68
N GLU A 24 22.80 -13.32 -10.80
CA GLU A 24 23.48 -14.50 -10.25
C GLU A 24 23.88 -15.47 -11.37
N GLN A 25 22.98 -15.73 -12.33
CA GLN A 25 23.26 -16.58 -13.49
C GLN A 25 24.47 -16.10 -14.27
N GLY A 26 24.52 -14.82 -14.63
CA GLY A 26 25.66 -14.25 -15.36
C GLY A 26 26.96 -14.27 -14.55
N PHE A 27 26.90 -14.02 -13.24
CA PHE A 27 28.07 -14.12 -12.37
C PHE A 27 28.61 -15.57 -12.28
N ARG A 28 27.73 -16.57 -12.25
CA ARG A 28 28.12 -17.99 -12.17
C ARG A 28 28.82 -18.49 -13.43
N GLU A 29 28.67 -17.82 -14.56
CA GLU A 29 29.44 -18.13 -15.78
C GLU A 29 30.95 -17.91 -15.57
N ILE A 30 31.34 -16.97 -14.70
CA ILE A 30 32.74 -16.62 -14.44
C ILE A 30 33.21 -17.14 -13.07
N TRP A 31 32.36 -17.10 -12.04
CA TRP A 31 32.70 -17.47 -10.67
C TRP A 31 31.74 -18.51 -10.08
N PRO A 32 31.73 -19.76 -10.58
CA PRO A 32 30.72 -20.76 -10.22
C PRO A 32 30.71 -21.12 -8.71
N ASP A 33 31.88 -21.05 -8.06
CA ASP A 33 32.09 -21.47 -6.67
C ASP A 33 32.00 -20.31 -5.64
N ALA A 34 31.59 -19.11 -6.05
CA ALA A 34 31.35 -18.03 -5.10
C ALA A 34 30.11 -18.29 -4.23
N ASP A 35 30.08 -17.70 -3.04
CA ASP A 35 28.93 -17.73 -2.13
C ASP A 35 28.00 -16.56 -2.48
N TYR A 36 26.78 -16.85 -2.91
CA TYR A 36 25.81 -15.87 -3.39
C TYR A 36 24.66 -15.69 -2.40
N LEU A 37 24.39 -14.45 -2.04
CA LEU A 37 23.23 -14.06 -1.27
C LEU A 37 22.37 -13.10 -2.09
N LYS A 38 21.22 -13.56 -2.56
CA LYS A 38 20.20 -12.70 -3.18
C LYS A 38 19.37 -12.06 -2.07
N LEU A 39 19.21 -10.75 -2.15
CA LEU A 39 18.45 -9.97 -1.19
C LEU A 39 17.65 -8.93 -1.97
N PRO A 40 16.54 -9.32 -2.65
CA PRO A 40 15.73 -8.39 -3.40
C PRO A 40 15.29 -7.24 -2.50
N LEU A 41 15.44 -6.02 -3.00
CA LEU A 41 15.04 -4.80 -2.30
C LEU A 41 13.77 -4.25 -2.92
N ALA A 42 13.10 -3.39 -2.16
CA ALA A 42 12.01 -2.56 -2.63
C ALA A 42 12.06 -1.21 -1.91
N ASP A 43 11.54 -0.18 -2.56
CA ASP A 43 11.49 1.20 -2.06
C ASP A 43 10.19 1.53 -1.30
N GLY A 44 9.34 0.52 -1.06
CA GLY A 44 8.00 0.70 -0.51
C GLY A 44 6.90 0.79 -1.58
N GLY A 45 7.27 0.67 -2.86
CA GLY A 45 6.35 0.45 -3.97
C GLY A 45 5.97 -1.02 -4.17
N GLU A 46 5.64 -1.35 -5.42
CA GLU A 46 5.28 -2.69 -5.88
C GLU A 46 6.39 -3.73 -5.59
N GLY A 47 6.00 -4.90 -5.08
CA GLY A 47 6.92 -6.01 -4.83
C GLY A 47 7.64 -5.96 -3.48
N THR A 48 7.33 -4.97 -2.64
CA THR A 48 7.83 -4.86 -1.26
C THR A 48 7.35 -6.02 -0.40
N VAL A 49 6.09 -6.42 -0.53
CA VAL A 49 5.51 -7.51 0.28
C VAL A 49 6.21 -8.83 -0.02
N GLU A 50 6.37 -9.17 -1.29
CA GLU A 50 7.05 -10.39 -1.74
C GLU A 50 8.49 -10.43 -1.25
N ALA A 51 9.25 -9.35 -1.48
CA ALA A 51 10.64 -9.25 -1.06
C ALA A 51 10.79 -9.43 0.46
N MET A 52 9.91 -8.80 1.26
CA MET A 52 9.94 -8.91 2.72
C MET A 52 9.50 -10.29 3.21
N VAL A 53 8.51 -10.92 2.58
CA VAL A 53 8.10 -12.29 2.87
C VAL A 53 9.24 -13.27 2.60
N GLU A 54 9.91 -13.16 1.45
CA GLU A 54 11.06 -14.00 1.12
C GLU A 54 12.21 -13.80 2.11
N ALA A 55 12.58 -12.54 2.39
CA ALA A 55 13.68 -12.20 3.28
C ALA A 55 13.45 -12.66 4.73
N THR A 56 12.18 -12.80 5.15
CA THR A 56 11.81 -13.18 6.52
C THR A 56 11.27 -14.61 6.63
N ALA A 57 11.35 -15.41 5.55
CA ALA A 57 10.78 -16.76 5.46
C ALA A 57 9.30 -16.79 5.90
N GLY A 58 8.56 -15.76 5.48
CA GLY A 58 7.18 -15.51 5.81
C GLY A 58 6.17 -16.18 4.88
N ARG A 59 4.97 -15.60 4.81
CA ARG A 59 3.92 -16.03 3.87
C ARG A 59 3.03 -14.88 3.43
N ILE A 60 2.45 -15.01 2.23
CA ILE A 60 1.39 -14.15 1.72
C ILE A 60 0.03 -14.64 2.24
N VAL A 61 -0.81 -13.72 2.68
CA VAL A 61 -2.20 -13.95 3.08
C VAL A 61 -3.11 -13.20 2.13
N HIS A 62 -3.95 -13.95 1.41
CA HIS A 62 -4.97 -13.37 0.54
C HIS A 62 -6.26 -13.15 1.34
N VAL A 63 -6.89 -11.99 1.15
CA VAL A 63 -8.12 -11.62 1.84
C VAL A 63 -8.95 -10.69 0.98
N ASP A 64 -10.27 -10.91 0.97
CA ASP A 64 -11.17 -9.99 0.29
C ASP A 64 -11.22 -8.67 1.07
N VAL A 65 -11.14 -7.56 0.35
CA VAL A 65 -11.26 -6.20 0.89
C VAL A 65 -12.08 -5.33 -0.05
N THR A 66 -12.40 -4.13 0.40
CA THR A 66 -13.09 -3.11 -0.38
C THR A 66 -12.07 -2.39 -1.26
N GLY A 67 -12.18 -2.61 -2.56
CA GLY A 67 -11.37 -1.95 -3.57
C GLY A 67 -11.66 -0.46 -3.68
N PRO A 68 -10.88 0.28 -4.48
CA PRO A 68 -10.97 1.73 -4.58
C PRO A 68 -12.32 2.24 -5.07
N LEU A 69 -13.07 1.45 -5.85
CA LEU A 69 -14.42 1.79 -6.32
C LEU A 69 -15.56 1.25 -5.41
N GLY A 70 -15.25 0.84 -4.18
CA GLY A 70 -16.22 0.33 -3.21
C GLY A 70 -16.68 -1.11 -3.44
N ARG A 71 -16.15 -1.79 -4.47
CA ARG A 71 -16.44 -3.20 -4.78
C ARG A 71 -15.49 -4.13 -4.05
N ARG A 72 -15.90 -5.37 -3.79
CA ARG A 72 -14.99 -6.37 -3.20
C ARG A 72 -13.94 -6.80 -4.23
N ILE A 73 -12.69 -6.82 -3.81
CA ILE A 73 -11.54 -7.32 -4.56
C ILE A 73 -10.76 -8.29 -3.67
N ASN A 74 -10.02 -9.21 -4.30
CA ASN A 74 -9.08 -10.05 -3.58
C ASN A 74 -7.75 -9.29 -3.48
N ALA A 75 -7.35 -8.93 -2.27
CA ALA A 75 -6.08 -8.29 -1.97
C ALA A 75 -5.20 -9.23 -1.16
N PHE A 76 -4.01 -8.77 -0.80
CA PHE A 76 -3.07 -9.55 -0.02
C PHE A 76 -2.22 -8.68 0.91
N TYR A 77 -1.62 -9.32 1.90
CA TYR A 77 -0.55 -8.78 2.73
C TYR A 77 0.43 -9.90 3.10
N GLY A 78 1.63 -9.54 3.53
CA GLY A 78 2.66 -10.48 3.98
C GLY A 78 2.73 -10.56 5.51
N LEU A 79 3.08 -11.73 6.02
CA LEU A 79 3.48 -11.94 7.42
C LEU A 79 4.92 -12.47 7.45
N SER A 80 5.72 -11.99 8.41
CA SER A 80 7.05 -12.53 8.67
C SER A 80 7.00 -13.99 9.16
N GLY A 81 8.11 -14.73 9.02
CA GLY A 81 8.20 -16.13 9.45
C GLY A 81 7.97 -16.34 10.95
N ASP A 82 8.30 -15.34 11.77
CA ASP A 82 8.00 -15.33 13.21
C ASP A 82 6.60 -14.78 13.54
N ALA A 83 5.84 -14.35 12.53
CA ALA A 83 4.51 -13.74 12.61
C ALA A 83 4.43 -12.46 13.48
N ARG A 84 5.56 -11.77 13.72
CA ARG A 84 5.60 -10.52 14.50
C ARG A 84 5.49 -9.26 13.66
N SER A 85 5.73 -9.37 12.35
CA SER A 85 5.64 -8.27 11.40
C SER A 85 4.64 -8.56 10.30
N ALA A 86 3.91 -7.53 9.86
CA ALA A 86 3.16 -7.55 8.62
C ALA A 86 3.74 -6.57 7.60
N PHE A 87 3.61 -6.93 6.32
CA PHE A 87 4.02 -6.12 5.18
C PHE A 87 2.79 -5.85 4.33
N ILE A 88 2.44 -4.59 4.12
CA ILE A 88 1.24 -4.19 3.39
C ILE A 88 1.65 -3.26 2.26
N GLU A 89 1.20 -3.56 1.04
CA GLU A 89 1.15 -2.57 -0.04
C GLU A 89 -0.27 -2.03 -0.14
N MET A 90 -0.43 -0.71 0.01
CA MET A 90 -1.75 -0.10 -0.08
C MET A 90 -2.37 -0.33 -1.46
N ALA A 91 -1.53 -0.44 -2.51
CA ALA A 91 -1.96 -0.64 -3.89
C ALA A 91 -2.73 -1.95 -4.10
N ALA A 92 -2.43 -3.00 -3.32
CA ALA A 92 -3.16 -4.26 -3.37
C ALA A 92 -4.66 -4.08 -3.06
N ALA A 93 -5.00 -3.12 -2.19
CA ALA A 93 -6.38 -2.81 -1.81
C ALA A 93 -6.94 -1.54 -2.48
N SER A 94 -6.11 -0.53 -2.71
CA SER A 94 -6.52 0.85 -3.03
C SER A 94 -5.70 1.44 -4.20
N GLY A 95 -5.09 0.57 -5.02
CA GLY A 95 -4.15 0.95 -6.08
C GLY A 95 -4.79 1.37 -7.40
N LEU A 96 -4.02 2.10 -8.20
CA LEU A 96 -4.41 2.62 -9.51
C LEU A 96 -4.67 1.51 -10.53
N GLU A 97 -3.99 0.37 -10.40
CA GLU A 97 -4.18 -0.83 -11.23
C GLU A 97 -5.53 -1.51 -11.00
N GLN A 98 -6.11 -1.33 -9.81
CA GLN A 98 -7.44 -1.84 -9.47
C GLN A 98 -8.56 -1.00 -10.10
N VAL A 99 -8.21 0.11 -10.77
CA VAL A 99 -9.17 1.03 -11.40
C VAL A 99 -8.90 1.12 -12.91
N PRO A 100 -9.81 0.56 -13.75
CA PRO A 100 -9.74 0.74 -15.19
C PRO A 100 -9.64 2.24 -15.54
N PRO A 101 -8.84 2.64 -16.56
CA PRO A 101 -8.62 4.05 -16.88
C PRO A 101 -9.90 4.87 -17.02
N ALA A 102 -10.94 4.32 -17.66
CA ALA A 102 -12.23 4.98 -17.85
C ALA A 102 -13.05 5.20 -16.57
N LEU A 103 -12.66 4.58 -15.46
CA LEU A 103 -13.36 4.67 -14.16
C LEU A 103 -12.57 5.44 -13.10
N ARG A 104 -11.42 6.01 -13.48
CA ARG A 104 -10.54 6.75 -12.55
C ARG A 104 -11.13 8.09 -12.18
N ASP A 105 -11.70 8.15 -10.98
CA ASP A 105 -12.29 9.35 -10.39
C ASP A 105 -11.78 9.53 -8.94
N PRO A 106 -10.77 10.38 -8.70
CA PRO A 106 -10.18 10.58 -7.38
C PRO A 106 -11.14 11.20 -6.35
N LEU A 107 -12.30 11.72 -6.80
CA LEU A 107 -13.35 12.19 -5.89
C LEU A 107 -14.13 11.03 -5.28
N LYS A 108 -14.18 9.86 -5.94
CA LYS A 108 -14.95 8.69 -5.50
C LYS A 108 -14.09 7.56 -4.96
N THR A 109 -12.80 7.51 -5.33
CA THR A 109 -11.94 6.40 -4.92
C THR A 109 -11.65 6.41 -3.42
N THR A 110 -11.84 5.27 -2.75
CA THR A 110 -11.70 5.12 -1.30
C THR A 110 -10.50 4.28 -0.89
N SER A 111 -9.87 4.64 0.23
CA SER A 111 -8.79 3.88 0.89
C SER A 111 -9.27 2.79 1.87
N TRP A 112 -10.57 2.50 1.89
CA TRP A 112 -11.19 1.61 2.88
C TRP A 112 -10.50 0.24 2.99
N GLY A 113 -10.20 -0.40 1.85
CA GLY A 113 -9.56 -1.71 1.84
C GLY A 113 -8.16 -1.72 2.47
N THR A 114 -7.42 -0.62 2.41
CA THR A 114 -6.13 -0.49 3.11
C THR A 114 -6.32 -0.56 4.62
N GLY A 115 -7.38 0.05 5.15
CA GLY A 115 -7.73 -0.08 6.57
C GLY A 115 -8.16 -1.50 6.94
N GLU A 116 -8.83 -2.21 6.03
CA GLU A 116 -9.14 -3.64 6.23
C GLU A 116 -7.87 -4.50 6.27
N LEU A 117 -6.89 -4.27 5.40
CA LEU A 117 -5.60 -4.98 5.44
C LEU A 117 -4.86 -4.72 6.76
N ILE A 118 -4.80 -3.47 7.22
CA ILE A 118 -4.20 -3.13 8.52
C ILE A 118 -4.94 -3.86 9.65
N ARG A 119 -6.27 -3.88 9.64
CA ARG A 119 -7.06 -4.60 10.64
C ARG A 119 -6.75 -6.10 10.63
N HIS A 120 -6.67 -6.72 9.45
CA HIS A 120 -6.31 -8.14 9.32
C HIS A 120 -4.89 -8.44 9.84
N ALA A 121 -3.93 -7.55 9.59
CA ALA A 121 -2.60 -7.67 10.18
C ALA A 121 -2.64 -7.58 11.72
N LEU A 122 -3.40 -6.63 12.28
CA LEU A 122 -3.60 -6.52 13.72
C LEU A 122 -4.32 -7.74 14.32
N ASP A 123 -5.22 -8.38 13.56
CA ASP A 123 -5.91 -9.62 13.95
C ASP A 123 -4.94 -10.81 14.01
N ALA A 124 -3.87 -10.79 13.22
CA ALA A 124 -2.77 -11.75 13.31
C ALA A 124 -1.86 -11.52 14.53
N GLY A 125 -2.07 -10.43 15.29
CA GLY A 125 -1.34 -10.14 16.52
C GLY A 125 0.06 -9.58 16.31
N VAL A 126 0.33 -9.01 15.13
CA VAL A 126 1.64 -8.42 14.81
C VAL A 126 1.95 -7.23 15.70
N GLU A 127 3.23 -7.03 15.99
CA GLU A 127 3.76 -5.91 16.77
C GLU A 127 4.30 -4.80 15.87
N HIS A 128 4.57 -5.11 14.60
CA HIS A 128 5.15 -4.21 13.61
C HIS A 128 4.44 -4.33 12.27
N ILE A 129 4.07 -3.20 11.67
CA ILE A 129 3.52 -3.13 10.32
C ILE A 129 4.42 -2.21 9.49
N ILE A 130 4.84 -2.68 8.31
CA ILE A 130 5.47 -1.85 7.28
C ILE A 130 4.43 -1.65 6.16
N VAL A 131 4.13 -0.40 5.84
CA VAL A 131 3.15 -0.05 4.80
C VAL A 131 3.83 0.69 3.66
N GLY A 132 3.80 0.10 2.47
CA GLY A 132 4.09 0.76 1.20
C GLY A 132 2.87 1.54 0.71
N ILE A 133 3.04 2.84 0.42
CA ILE A 133 1.92 3.73 0.01
C ILE A 133 2.01 4.22 -1.45
N GLY A 134 2.93 3.64 -2.24
CA GLY A 134 3.03 3.88 -3.67
C GLY A 134 1.79 3.40 -4.45
N GLY A 135 1.62 3.90 -5.69
CA GLY A 135 0.63 3.37 -6.63
C GLY A 135 -0.85 3.62 -6.30
N SER A 136 -1.17 4.57 -5.40
CA SER A 136 -2.56 4.82 -4.96
C SER A 136 -3.51 5.34 -6.06
N ALA A 137 -4.76 4.84 -6.07
CA ALA A 137 -5.88 5.42 -6.83
C ALA A 137 -6.60 6.56 -6.09
N THR A 138 -6.33 6.71 -4.80
CA THR A 138 -7.17 7.47 -3.87
C THR A 138 -6.70 8.91 -3.69
N ASN A 139 -7.64 9.83 -3.46
CA ASN A 139 -7.36 11.19 -3.01
C ASN A 139 -8.32 11.61 -1.88
N ASP A 140 -8.61 10.66 -0.99
CA ASP A 140 -9.55 10.77 0.13
C ASP A 140 -8.86 11.11 1.46
N GLY A 141 -7.59 11.49 1.43
CA GLY A 141 -6.81 11.83 2.64
C GLY A 141 -6.68 10.67 3.65
N GLY A 142 -6.91 9.41 3.25
CA GLY A 142 -6.94 8.28 4.17
C GLY A 142 -8.24 8.18 4.98
N ALA A 143 -9.29 8.92 4.63
CA ALA A 143 -10.56 8.91 5.33
C ALA A 143 -11.20 7.51 5.38
N GLY A 144 -11.27 6.83 4.23
CA GLY A 144 -11.81 5.47 4.15
C GLY A 144 -11.03 4.48 5.01
N MET A 145 -9.69 4.55 4.96
CA MET A 145 -8.81 3.73 5.79
C MET A 145 -9.09 3.92 7.29
N MET A 146 -9.19 5.16 7.75
CA MET A 146 -9.47 5.46 9.16
C MET A 146 -10.88 5.01 9.58
N GLN A 147 -11.88 5.15 8.71
CA GLN A 147 -13.23 4.65 8.97
C GLN A 147 -13.27 3.12 9.08
N ALA A 148 -12.55 2.40 8.20
CA ALA A 148 -12.43 0.94 8.28
C ALA A 148 -11.77 0.46 9.58
N LEU A 149 -10.90 1.28 10.17
CA LEU A 149 -10.23 1.07 11.45
C LEU A 149 -11.05 1.57 12.66
N GLY A 150 -12.25 2.10 12.45
CA GLY A 150 -13.20 2.43 13.52
C GLY A 150 -13.32 3.92 13.87
N ALA A 151 -12.60 4.81 13.18
CA ALA A 151 -12.86 6.25 13.29
C ALA A 151 -14.24 6.60 12.69
N ARG A 152 -14.91 7.61 13.26
CA ARG A 152 -16.17 8.15 12.73
C ARG A 152 -15.91 9.55 12.19
N LEU A 153 -16.00 9.68 10.89
CA LEU A 153 -15.85 10.92 10.16
C LEU A 153 -17.24 11.35 9.70
N ARG A 154 -17.76 12.46 10.23
CA ARG A 154 -19.17 12.84 10.07
C ARG A 154 -19.36 14.25 9.52
N ASP A 155 -20.47 14.44 8.82
CA ASP A 155 -20.96 15.73 8.37
C ASP A 155 -21.59 16.57 9.51
N ALA A 156 -22.06 17.78 9.18
CA ALA A 156 -22.68 18.69 10.13
C ALA A 156 -24.04 18.20 10.67
N GLN A 157 -24.66 17.21 10.04
CA GLN A 157 -25.91 16.57 10.45
C GLN A 157 -25.65 15.31 11.30
N GLY A 158 -24.39 14.89 11.45
CA GLY A 158 -23.98 13.71 12.20
C GLY A 158 -24.02 12.40 11.41
N ASN A 159 -24.18 12.44 10.09
CA ASN A 159 -24.08 11.26 9.24
C ASN A 159 -22.61 10.98 8.90
N ASP A 160 -22.24 9.73 8.68
CA ASP A 160 -20.90 9.42 8.16
C ASP A 160 -20.71 10.00 6.75
N ILE A 161 -19.53 10.53 6.48
CA ILE A 161 -19.20 11.12 5.17
C ILE A 161 -19.26 10.06 4.05
N ALA A 162 -19.54 10.52 2.83
CA ALA A 162 -19.50 9.67 1.64
C ALA A 162 -18.08 9.14 1.37
N GLN A 163 -17.98 8.06 0.60
CA GLN A 163 -16.69 7.52 0.16
C GLN A 163 -15.96 8.47 -0.79
N GLY A 164 -14.64 8.47 -0.71
CA GLY A 164 -13.76 9.22 -1.60
C GLY A 164 -13.51 10.66 -1.16
N GLY A 165 -12.70 11.39 -1.93
CA GLY A 165 -12.38 12.79 -1.66
C GLY A 165 -13.59 13.71 -1.61
N ILE A 166 -14.70 13.37 -2.29
CA ILE A 166 -15.93 14.15 -2.27
C ILE A 166 -16.57 14.21 -0.87
N GLY A 167 -16.44 13.14 -0.08
CA GLY A 167 -16.96 13.10 1.28
C GLY A 167 -16.22 14.04 2.23
N LEU A 168 -14.96 14.37 1.94
CA LEU A 168 -14.19 15.30 2.77
C LEU A 168 -14.70 16.74 2.68
N GLU A 169 -15.44 17.11 1.63
CA GLU A 169 -16.02 18.46 1.50
C GLU A 169 -17.07 18.75 2.58
N THR A 170 -17.74 17.70 3.08
CA THR A 170 -18.79 17.82 4.11
C THR A 170 -18.31 17.51 5.51
N LEU A 171 -17.05 17.09 5.69
CA LEU A 171 -16.50 16.68 6.98
C LEU A 171 -16.58 17.83 8.01
N ALA A 172 -17.29 17.56 9.11
CA ALA A 172 -17.47 18.52 10.20
C ALA A 172 -16.89 18.02 11.53
N SER A 173 -16.80 16.70 11.75
CA SER A 173 -16.22 16.14 12.98
C SER A 173 -15.50 14.82 12.76
N ILE A 174 -14.45 14.60 13.57
CA ILE A 174 -13.68 13.36 13.62
C ILE A 174 -13.75 12.83 15.06
N ASP A 175 -14.26 11.62 15.22
CA ASP A 175 -14.33 10.90 16.48
C ASP A 175 -13.52 9.60 16.39
N ILE A 176 -12.47 9.51 17.20
CA ILE A 176 -11.54 8.37 17.25
C ILE A 176 -11.79 7.46 18.46
N SER A 177 -12.89 7.64 19.19
CA SER A 177 -13.21 6.81 20.36
C SER A 177 -13.40 5.32 20.00
N GLY A 178 -13.83 5.04 18.78
CA GLY A 178 -13.98 3.70 18.20
C GLY A 178 -12.76 3.19 17.43
N LEU A 179 -11.70 3.99 17.29
CA LEU A 179 -10.50 3.62 16.56
C LEU A 179 -9.83 2.38 17.21
N ASP A 180 -9.36 1.45 16.38
CA ASP A 180 -8.73 0.22 16.84
C ASP A 180 -7.55 0.52 17.77
N LYS A 181 -7.71 0.16 19.05
CA LYS A 181 -6.74 0.48 20.11
C LYS A 181 -5.40 -0.20 19.91
N ARG A 182 -5.33 -1.27 19.10
CA ARG A 182 -4.07 -1.96 18.80
C ARG A 182 -3.12 -1.09 17.98
N LEU A 183 -3.63 -0.09 17.25
CA LEU A 183 -2.82 0.82 16.43
C LEU A 183 -1.78 1.59 17.25
N SER A 184 -2.08 1.98 18.49
CA SER A 184 -1.13 2.71 19.33
C SER A 184 -0.08 1.82 19.99
N ALA A 185 -0.36 0.51 20.10
CA ALA A 185 0.58 -0.49 20.62
C ALA A 185 1.48 -1.06 19.51
N CYS A 186 0.98 -1.08 18.27
CA CYS A 186 1.71 -1.54 17.11
C CYS A 186 2.69 -0.46 16.62
N ARG A 187 3.93 -0.84 16.34
CA ARG A 187 4.83 0.03 15.56
C ARG A 187 4.35 0.00 14.10
N ILE A 188 4.15 1.18 13.50
CA ILE A 188 3.72 1.29 12.11
C ILE A 188 4.71 2.20 11.38
N ASP A 189 5.49 1.62 10.48
CA ASP A 189 6.41 2.35 9.61
C ASP A 189 5.79 2.46 8.21
N VAL A 190 5.81 3.66 7.64
CA VAL A 190 5.29 3.92 6.30
C VAL A 190 6.47 4.26 5.40
N ALA A 191 6.61 3.52 4.30
CA ALA A 191 7.59 3.84 3.28
C ALA A 191 7.12 5.07 2.49
N CYS A 192 7.80 6.19 2.70
CA CYS A 192 7.50 7.48 2.08
C CYS A 192 8.79 8.06 1.51
N ASP A 193 8.86 8.15 0.18
CA ASP A 193 10.02 8.57 -0.60
C ASP A 193 9.91 10.03 -1.11
N VAL A 194 8.80 10.70 -0.80
CA VAL A 194 8.51 12.08 -1.22
C VAL A 194 8.35 13.03 -0.03
N THR A 195 8.62 14.32 -0.25
CA THR A 195 8.49 15.36 0.79
C THR A 195 7.24 16.23 0.62
N ASN A 196 6.36 15.88 -0.31
CA ASN A 196 5.16 16.64 -0.64
C ASN A 196 4.20 16.74 0.57
N PRO A 197 3.75 17.94 0.95
CA PRO A 197 2.79 18.10 2.04
C PRO A 197 1.37 17.65 1.65
N LEU A 198 0.44 17.67 2.61
CA LEU A 198 -0.96 17.33 2.35
C LEU A 198 -1.63 18.31 1.36
N THR A 199 -1.35 19.61 1.47
CA THR A 199 -2.02 20.67 0.70
C THR A 199 -1.03 21.69 0.13
N GLY A 200 -1.52 22.58 -0.74
CA GLY A 200 -0.72 23.62 -1.38
C GLY A 200 -0.28 23.24 -2.81
N LYS A 201 0.57 24.09 -3.41
CA LYS A 201 1.03 23.92 -4.81
C LYS A 201 1.83 22.64 -5.03
N GLU A 202 2.54 22.20 -4.00
CA GLU A 202 3.29 20.94 -3.97
C GLU A 202 2.52 19.84 -3.21
N GLY A 203 1.24 20.06 -2.92
CA GLY A 203 0.43 19.15 -2.11
C GLY A 203 -0.06 17.92 -2.88
N ALA A 204 -0.60 16.95 -2.14
CA ALA A 204 -1.05 15.66 -2.67
C ALA A 204 -1.95 15.78 -3.92
N SER A 205 -3.01 16.59 -3.83
CA SER A 205 -3.96 16.78 -4.94
C SER A 205 -3.35 17.50 -6.14
N ALA A 206 -2.41 18.42 -5.93
CA ALA A 206 -1.81 19.22 -7.00
C ALA A 206 -0.77 18.41 -7.78
N VAL A 207 0.05 17.62 -7.09
CA VAL A 207 1.17 16.88 -7.69
C VAL A 207 0.74 15.50 -8.16
N PHE A 208 0.01 14.74 -7.34
CA PHE A 208 -0.35 13.35 -7.64
C PHE A 208 -1.81 13.17 -8.09
N GLY A 209 -2.66 14.19 -7.94
CA GLY A 209 -4.03 14.15 -8.43
C GLY A 209 -4.16 13.93 -9.95
N PRO A 210 -3.35 14.60 -10.81
CA PRO A 210 -3.46 14.45 -12.26
C PRO A 210 -3.31 13.00 -12.76
N GLN A 211 -2.32 12.25 -12.26
CA GLN A 211 -2.08 10.85 -12.66
C GLN A 211 -3.16 9.86 -12.18
N LYS A 212 -4.00 10.27 -11.22
CA LYS A 212 -5.08 9.45 -10.64
C LYS A 212 -6.42 9.63 -11.37
N ARG A 213 -6.46 10.49 -12.39
CA ARG A 213 -7.64 10.72 -13.22
C ARG A 213 -7.59 9.84 -14.46
N GLY A 214 -8.75 9.48 -14.99
CA GLY A 214 -8.86 8.94 -16.33
C GLY A 214 -8.61 10.05 -17.34
N ASP A 215 -8.25 9.68 -18.57
CA ASP A 215 -8.33 10.64 -19.68
C ASP A 215 -9.74 11.24 -19.68
N ALA A 216 -9.82 12.56 -19.64
CA ALA A 216 -11.08 13.23 -19.87
C ALA A 216 -11.56 12.78 -21.25
N GLY A 217 -12.62 11.97 -21.30
CA GLY A 217 -13.47 11.99 -22.46
C GLY A 217 -13.95 13.44 -22.57
N ASP A 218 -13.58 14.10 -23.66
CA ASP A 218 -14.23 15.33 -24.09
C ASP A 218 -15.74 15.06 -24.16
N ASP A 219 -16.51 15.50 -23.16
CA ASP A 219 -17.97 15.62 -23.18
C ASP A 219 -18.39 16.88 -22.39
#